data_AF-A0A6A0A0Z6-F1
#
_entry.id   AF-A0A6A0A0Z6-F1
#
_cell.length_a   1.000
_cell.length_b   1.000
_cell.length_c   1.000
_cell.angle_alpha   90.00
_cell.angle_beta   90.00
_cell.angle_gamma   90.00
#
_symmetry.space_group_name_H-M   'P 1'
#
loop_
_entity.id
_entity.type
_entity.pdbx_description
1 polymer ?
#
loop_
_entity_poly.entity_id
_entity_poly.type
_entity_poly.pdbx_seq_one_letter_code
_entity_poly.pdbx_strand_id
1 'polypeptide(L)'
;MSDSYDTASRDSLLNVVLDKLQKSGKAKTSVIMSILRDMLAAGPQEHRLAEARVVASTEDIPMRCFGAWHAAFINTATNTDNIDAADSTTIVKSASELNASMRKLGGSLTDLTESELKRRLAAMDQYCEDLPAPELLMSLVPAEDAPTVEEFLDIFDAPVTVELDSEKVWPMPSMLKAWN
;
A
#
# COMPACT_ATOMS: atom_id res chain seq x y z
N MET A 1 2.66 36.68 -5.11
CA MET A 1 1.41 36.05 -4.65
C MET A 1 1.04 35.00 -5.69
N SER A 2 1.81 33.92 -5.74
CA SER A 2 1.69 32.87 -6.77
C SER A 2 2.44 31.57 -6.38
N ASP A 3 2.50 31.24 -5.09
CA ASP A 3 3.19 30.02 -4.61
C ASP A 3 2.20 28.98 -4.02
N SER A 4 0.90 29.27 -3.95
CA SER A 4 -0.06 28.36 -3.31
C SER A 4 -0.65 27.29 -4.23
N TYR A 5 -0.46 27.40 -5.55
CA TYR A 5 -1.01 26.44 -6.52
C TYR A 5 -0.04 25.31 -6.88
N ASP A 6 1.26 25.47 -6.60
CA ASP A 6 2.28 24.46 -6.96
C ASP A 6 2.45 23.38 -5.88
N THR A 7 2.12 23.66 -4.61
CA THR A 7 2.17 22.66 -3.54
C THR A 7 0.98 21.71 -3.60
N ALA A 8 -0.21 22.23 -3.91
CA ALA A 8 -1.44 21.43 -3.97
C ALA A 8 -1.42 20.34 -5.06
N SER A 9 -0.70 20.57 -6.17
CA SER A 9 -0.51 19.59 -7.24
C SER A 9 0.52 18.50 -6.87
N ARG A 10 1.52 18.86 -6.05
CA ARG A 10 2.58 17.96 -5.58
C ARG A 10 2.10 16.98 -4.51
N ASP A 11 1.02 17.34 -3.81
CA ASP A 11 0.43 16.56 -2.71
C ASP A 11 -0.58 15.50 -3.18
N SER A 12 -0.79 15.34 -4.49
CA SER A 12 -2.04 14.75 -4.94
C SER A 12 -2.19 13.28 -4.60
N LEU A 13 -1.19 12.40 -4.72
CA LEU A 13 -1.46 10.95 -4.65
C LEU A 13 -0.35 10.15 -3.95
N LEU A 14 -0.60 9.79 -2.70
CA LEU A 14 0.16 8.80 -1.94
C LEU A 14 -0.45 7.41 -2.18
N ASN A 15 0.07 6.67 -3.15
CA ASN A 15 -0.19 5.24 -3.26
C ASN A 15 0.67 4.52 -2.23
N VAL A 16 0.05 4.03 -1.15
CA VAL A 16 0.76 3.32 -0.09
C VAL A 16 0.91 1.85 -0.50
N VAL A 17 2.07 1.52 -1.08
CA VAL A 17 2.49 0.12 -1.26
C VAL A 17 3.18 -0.32 0.03
N LEU A 18 2.49 -1.15 0.83
CA LEU A 18 3.03 -1.72 2.07
C LEU A 18 3.88 -2.96 1.74
N ASP A 19 5.12 -2.75 1.33
CA ASP A 19 6.10 -3.83 1.27
C ASP A 19 6.70 -4.05 2.67
N LYS A 20 6.49 -5.24 3.25
CA LYS A 20 6.94 -5.50 4.63
C LYS A 20 8.43 -5.73 4.71
N LEU A 21 8.91 -5.87 5.93
CA LEU A 21 10.29 -5.65 6.31
C LEU A 21 10.73 -6.80 7.21
N GLN A 22 11.49 -7.78 6.71
CA GLN A 22 12.14 -8.71 7.63
C GLN A 22 13.49 -9.23 7.15
N LYS A 23 14.55 -8.72 7.79
CA LYS A 23 15.69 -9.52 8.30
C LYS A 23 16.59 -8.79 9.30
N SER A 24 16.21 -7.61 9.78
CA SER A 24 16.93 -6.89 10.84
C SER A 24 15.96 -6.01 11.64
N GLY A 25 15.48 -6.54 12.77
CA GLY A 25 15.13 -5.85 14.02
C GLY A 25 14.29 -4.56 14.10
N LYS A 26 13.73 -3.94 13.03
CA LYS A 26 13.15 -2.58 13.18
C LYS A 26 11.74 -2.29 12.64
N ALA A 27 11.06 -3.20 11.95
CA ALA A 27 9.64 -2.98 11.64
C ALA A 27 8.88 -4.30 11.53
N LYS A 28 8.30 -4.72 12.66
CA LYS A 28 7.30 -5.80 12.68
C LYS A 28 6.02 -5.26 12.03
N THR A 29 5.16 -6.12 11.48
CA THR A 29 3.82 -5.73 10.99
C THR A 29 3.10 -4.80 11.98
N SER A 30 3.15 -5.12 13.27
CA SER A 30 2.54 -4.31 14.33
C SER A 30 3.07 -2.87 14.41
N VAL A 31 4.34 -2.64 14.08
CA VAL A 31 4.95 -1.29 14.05
C VAL A 31 4.40 -0.50 12.87
N ILE A 32 4.30 -1.12 11.69
CA ILE A 32 3.70 -0.48 10.51
C ILE A 32 2.25 -0.12 10.81
N MET A 33 1.45 -1.05 11.35
CA MET A 33 0.07 -0.75 11.72
C MET A 33 -0.02 0.35 12.79
N SER A 34 0.90 0.42 13.75
CA SER A 34 0.95 1.51 14.73
C SER A 34 1.19 2.86 14.07
N ILE A 35 2.17 2.95 13.15
CA ILE A 35 2.47 4.19 12.41
C ILE A 35 1.26 4.63 11.60
N LEU A 36 0.58 3.71 10.90
CA LEU A 36 -0.61 4.03 10.12
C LEU A 36 -1.74 4.58 11.02
N ARG A 37 -1.95 4.01 12.21
CA ARG A 37 -2.92 4.52 13.18
C ARG A 37 -2.53 5.89 13.71
N ASP A 38 -1.26 6.09 14.08
CA ASP A 38 -0.76 7.38 14.58
C ASP A 38 -0.92 8.47 13.52
N MET A 39 -0.67 8.15 12.25
CA MET A 39 -0.95 9.04 11.13
C MET A 39 -2.45 9.32 11.02
N LEU A 40 -3.32 8.32 10.86
CA LEU A 40 -4.77 8.55 10.78
C LEU A 40 -5.32 9.42 11.93
N ALA A 41 -4.78 9.26 13.16
CA ALA A 41 -5.15 10.07 14.32
C ALA A 41 -4.66 11.53 14.27
N ALA A 42 -3.55 11.83 13.59
CA ALA A 42 -3.02 13.19 13.41
C ALA A 42 -3.94 14.08 12.53
N GLY A 43 -4.87 13.47 11.79
CA GLY A 43 -5.89 14.16 11.01
C GLY A 43 -5.44 14.61 9.61
N PRO A 44 -6.38 15.08 8.77
CA PRO A 44 -6.16 15.26 7.34
C PRO A 44 -5.29 16.47 6.97
N GLN A 45 -4.97 17.36 7.92
CA GLN A 45 -4.14 18.54 7.64
C GLN A 45 -2.65 18.21 7.45
N GLU A 46 -2.19 17.05 7.92
CA GLU A 46 -0.79 16.64 7.83
C GLU A 46 -0.54 15.62 6.70
N HIS A 47 -1.57 14.92 6.22
CA HIS A 47 -1.47 13.94 5.13
C HIS A 47 -2.85 13.56 4.55
N ARG A 48 -2.83 13.01 3.33
CA ARG A 48 -4.03 12.48 2.65
C ARG A 48 -4.20 10.96 2.81
N LEU A 49 -3.74 10.39 3.93
CA LEU A 49 -3.76 8.94 4.17
C LEU A 49 -5.19 8.34 4.16
N ALA A 50 -6.21 9.12 4.51
CA ALA A 50 -7.62 8.70 4.46
C ALA A 50 -8.10 8.39 3.03
N GLU A 51 -7.49 9.01 2.02
CA GLU A 51 -7.81 8.78 0.61
C GLU A 51 -6.90 7.70 -0.02
N ALA A 52 -5.87 7.25 0.71
CA ALA A 52 -4.97 6.24 0.22
C ALA A 52 -5.64 4.86 0.24
N ARG A 53 -5.37 4.09 -0.81
CA ARG A 53 -5.85 2.71 -0.97
C ARG A 53 -4.72 1.72 -0.70
N VAL A 54 -5.03 0.65 0.01
CA VAL A 54 -4.10 -0.46 0.24
C VAL A 54 -4.27 -1.47 -0.88
N VAL A 55 -3.41 -1.40 -1.88
CA VAL A 55 -3.47 -2.25 -3.08
C VAL A 55 -2.68 -3.56 -2.92
N ALA A 56 -1.71 -3.60 -2.00
CA ALA A 56 -0.97 -4.81 -1.68
C ALA A 56 -0.42 -4.77 -0.25
N SER A 57 -0.42 -5.94 0.41
CA SER A 57 0.25 -6.20 1.69
C SER A 57 0.99 -7.52 1.58
N THR A 58 2.33 -7.48 1.60
CA THR A 58 3.15 -8.69 1.47
C THR A 58 3.72 -9.07 2.82
N GLU A 59 3.41 -10.26 3.34
CA GLU A 59 3.92 -10.76 4.62
C GLU A 59 5.04 -11.79 4.46
N ASP A 60 5.74 -12.08 5.55
CA ASP A 60 6.73 -13.17 5.64
C ASP A 60 7.81 -13.16 4.54
N ILE A 61 8.39 -11.98 4.30
CA ILE A 61 9.45 -11.85 3.30
C ILE A 61 10.83 -12.19 3.90
N PRO A 62 11.69 -12.92 3.18
CA PRO A 62 12.98 -13.42 3.71
C PRO A 62 14.05 -12.34 3.83
N MET A 63 13.85 -11.19 3.18
CA MET A 63 14.70 -10.00 3.23
C MET A 63 13.88 -8.75 2.91
N ARG A 64 14.28 -7.62 3.49
CA ARG A 64 13.73 -6.29 3.23
C ARG A 64 14.05 -5.87 1.79
N CYS A 65 13.06 -5.43 1.00
CA CYS A 65 13.30 -4.96 -0.37
C CYS A 65 13.85 -3.53 -0.42
N PHE A 66 13.58 -2.69 0.59
CA PHE A 66 14.09 -1.32 0.68
C PHE A 66 14.94 -1.11 1.93
N GLY A 67 16.25 -0.90 1.75
CA GLY A 67 17.22 -0.75 2.84
C GLY A 67 16.87 0.33 3.87
N ALA A 68 16.20 1.41 3.44
CA ALA A 68 15.69 2.48 4.28
C ALA A 68 14.39 3.06 3.70
N TRP A 69 13.76 3.98 4.45
CA TRP A 69 12.61 4.74 3.97
C TRP A 69 13.06 5.86 3.04
N HIS A 70 12.45 5.92 1.86
CA HIS A 70 12.76 6.91 0.83
C HIS A 70 11.46 7.51 0.30
N ALA A 71 11.53 8.79 -0.07
CA ALA A 71 10.46 9.49 -0.76
C ALA A 71 11.04 10.08 -2.05
N ALA A 72 10.33 9.88 -3.15
CA ALA A 72 10.60 10.46 -4.45
C ALA A 72 9.26 10.76 -5.11
N PHE A 73 9.23 11.80 -5.94
CA PHE A 73 8.02 12.24 -6.63
C PHE A 73 8.27 12.16 -8.13
N ILE A 74 7.33 11.53 -8.85
CA ILE A 74 7.31 11.52 -10.30
C ILE A 74 6.28 12.56 -10.71
N ASN A 75 6.74 13.65 -11.33
CA ASN A 75 5.85 14.70 -11.79
C ASN A 75 5.26 14.31 -13.14
N THR A 76 3.98 13.98 -13.16
CA THR A 76 3.26 13.60 -14.37
C THR A 76 2.19 14.63 -14.66
N ALA A 77 2.15 15.14 -15.90
CA ALA A 77 1.15 16.11 -16.36
C ALA A 77 -0.26 15.50 -16.54
N THR A 78 -0.53 14.41 -15.83
CA THR A 78 -1.76 13.63 -15.94
C THR A 78 -2.87 14.37 -15.22
N ASN A 79 -3.92 14.74 -15.97
CA ASN A 79 -5.11 15.32 -15.37
C ASN A 79 -5.89 14.24 -14.62
N THR A 80 -5.92 14.34 -13.29
CA THR A 80 -6.58 13.38 -12.40
C THR A 80 -8.10 13.52 -12.39
N ASP A 81 -8.65 14.64 -12.85
CA ASP A 81 -10.08 14.96 -12.68
C ASP A 81 -11.01 14.13 -13.57
N ASN A 82 -10.47 13.41 -14.56
CA ASN A 82 -11.23 12.62 -15.53
C ASN A 82 -10.78 11.15 -15.61
N ILE A 83 -10.15 10.61 -14.57
CA ILE A 83 -9.71 9.21 -14.56
C ILE A 83 -10.84 8.33 -14.02
N ASP A 84 -11.36 7.44 -14.87
CA ASP A 84 -12.35 6.45 -14.48
C ASP A 84 -11.75 5.43 -13.50
N ALA A 85 -12.56 4.97 -12.55
CA ALA A 85 -12.15 3.91 -11.63
C ALA A 85 -11.86 2.60 -12.38
N ALA A 86 -10.77 1.93 -12.02
CA ALA A 86 -10.45 0.61 -12.55
C ALA A 86 -11.53 -0.41 -12.15
N ASP A 87 -11.84 -1.36 -13.03
CA ASP A 87 -12.67 -2.52 -12.68
C ASP A 87 -11.90 -3.52 -11.79
N SER A 88 -12.62 -4.43 -11.13
CA SER A 88 -12.05 -5.41 -10.20
C SER A 88 -10.90 -6.24 -10.79
N THR A 89 -11.00 -6.61 -12.07
CA THR A 89 -9.98 -7.43 -12.73
C THR A 89 -8.71 -6.60 -12.97
N THR A 90 -8.89 -5.36 -13.39
CA THR A 90 -7.83 -4.39 -13.64
C THR A 90 -7.14 -4.02 -12.33
N ILE A 91 -7.87 -3.85 -11.23
CA ILE A 91 -7.30 -3.58 -9.90
C ILE A 91 -6.38 -4.73 -9.48
N VAL A 92 -6.85 -5.98 -9.48
CA VAL A 92 -6.05 -7.13 -9.04
C VAL A 92 -4.77 -7.27 -9.86
N LYS A 93 -4.88 -7.13 -11.19
CA LYS A 93 -3.73 -7.20 -12.09
C LYS A 93 -2.75 -6.06 -11.82
N SER A 94 -3.23 -4.82 -11.78
CA SER A 94 -2.39 -3.62 -11.64
C SER A 94 -1.73 -3.55 -10.27
N ALA A 95 -2.45 -3.94 -9.21
CA ALA A 95 -1.91 -4.07 -7.86
C ALA A 95 -0.78 -5.12 -7.79
N SER A 96 -0.97 -6.26 -8.46
CA SER A 96 0.03 -7.33 -8.52
C SER A 96 1.28 -6.88 -9.30
N GLU A 97 1.09 -6.25 -10.46
CA GLU A 97 2.17 -5.69 -11.27
C GLU A 97 2.92 -4.59 -10.51
N LEU A 98 2.19 -3.66 -9.87
CA LEU A 98 2.78 -2.62 -9.02
C LEU A 98 3.61 -3.23 -7.89
N ASN A 99 3.07 -4.20 -7.15
CA ASN A 99 3.79 -4.84 -6.05
C ASN A 99 5.08 -5.54 -6.54
N ALA A 100 5.01 -6.23 -7.68
CA ALA A 100 6.18 -6.87 -8.29
C ALA A 100 7.24 -5.85 -8.72
N SER A 101 6.82 -4.76 -9.38
CA SER A 101 7.73 -3.70 -9.86
C SER A 101 8.34 -2.91 -8.70
N MET A 102 7.60 -2.64 -7.63
CA MET A 102 8.13 -1.99 -6.43
C MET A 102 9.22 -2.83 -5.75
N ARG A 103 9.06 -4.16 -5.71
CA ARG A 103 10.11 -5.06 -5.19
C ARG A 103 11.38 -5.05 -6.04
N LYS A 104 11.24 -5.05 -7.36
CA LYS A 104 12.38 -4.91 -8.28
C LYS A 104 13.08 -3.56 -8.10
N LEU A 105 12.30 -2.48 -7.97
CA LEU A 105 12.82 -1.14 -7.72
C LEU A 105 13.63 -1.10 -6.42
N GLY A 106 13.08 -1.63 -5.32
CA GLY A 106 13.79 -1.74 -4.05
C GLY A 106 15.12 -2.48 -4.17
N GLY A 107 15.12 -3.63 -4.87
CA GLY A 107 16.35 -4.36 -5.18
C GLY A 107 17.37 -3.52 -5.97
N SER A 108 16.92 -2.73 -6.94
CA SER A 108 17.81 -1.86 -7.74
C SER A 108 18.39 -0.67 -6.95
N LEU A 109 17.73 -0.26 -5.87
CA LEU A 109 18.16 0.80 -4.95
C LEU A 109 19.02 0.27 -3.81
N THR A 110 19.10 -1.05 -3.65
CA THR A 110 19.91 -1.70 -2.62
C THR A 110 21.39 -1.58 -2.97
N ASP A 111 22.24 -1.45 -1.94
CA ASP A 111 23.71 -1.33 -2.04
C ASP A 111 24.25 -0.13 -2.83
N LEU A 112 23.40 0.83 -3.19
CA LEU A 112 23.84 2.11 -3.76
C LEU A 112 24.54 2.96 -2.70
N THR A 113 25.57 3.71 -3.11
CA THR A 113 26.12 4.77 -2.26
C THR A 113 25.08 5.87 -2.04
N GLU A 114 25.23 6.66 -0.98
CA GLU A 114 24.28 7.73 -0.66
C GLU A 114 24.10 8.74 -1.82
N SER A 115 25.18 9.06 -2.53
CA SER A 115 25.16 9.97 -3.68
C SER A 115 24.46 9.37 -4.89
N GLU A 116 24.67 8.09 -5.17
CA GLU A 116 23.98 7.37 -6.24
C GLU A 116 22.49 7.20 -5.97
N LEU A 117 22.15 6.87 -4.72
CA LEU A 117 20.77 6.78 -4.27
C LEU A 117 20.05 8.11 -4.43
N LYS A 118 20.62 9.21 -3.93
CA LYS A 118 20.05 10.56 -4.10
C LYS A 118 19.85 10.91 -5.57
N ARG A 119 20.84 10.61 -6.42
CA ARG A 119 20.74 10.84 -7.87
C ARG A 119 19.62 10.03 -8.51
N ARG A 120 19.47 8.75 -8.14
CA ARG A 120 18.40 7.90 -8.68
C ARG A 120 17.01 8.33 -8.20
N LEU A 121 16.86 8.66 -6.91
CA LEU A 121 15.60 9.17 -6.38
C LEU A 121 15.17 10.48 -7.08
N ALA A 122 16.12 11.35 -7.42
CA ALA A 122 15.86 12.61 -8.12
C ALA A 122 15.50 12.45 -9.61
N ALA A 123 15.78 11.28 -10.21
CA ALA A 123 15.51 10.97 -11.60
C ALA A 123 14.63 9.72 -11.72
N MET A 124 13.69 9.56 -10.79
CA MET A 124 12.89 8.33 -10.66
C MET A 124 12.12 8.00 -11.94
N ASP A 125 11.69 9.02 -12.69
CA ASP A 125 11.04 8.93 -14.00
C ASP A 125 11.86 8.13 -15.03
N GLN A 126 13.18 8.11 -14.90
CA GLN A 126 14.10 7.38 -15.79
C GLN A 126 14.40 5.95 -15.33
N TYR A 127 14.16 5.65 -14.05
CA TYR A 127 14.53 4.36 -13.44
C TYR A 127 13.32 3.50 -13.08
N CYS A 128 12.11 3.94 -13.41
CA CYS A 128 10.86 3.28 -13.07
C CYS A 128 10.10 2.71 -14.28
N GLU A 129 10.79 2.33 -15.36
CA GLU A 129 10.16 1.80 -16.59
C GLU A 129 9.24 0.59 -16.34
N ASP A 130 9.53 -0.19 -15.29
CA ASP A 130 8.73 -1.34 -14.87
C ASP A 130 7.46 -0.94 -14.07
N LEU A 131 7.34 0.29 -13.59
CA LEU A 131 6.14 0.73 -12.86
C LEU A 131 4.96 0.88 -13.82
N PRO A 132 3.74 0.52 -13.38
CA PRO A 132 2.53 0.85 -14.13
C PRO A 132 2.45 2.34 -14.45
N ALA A 133 1.82 2.66 -15.57
CA ALA A 133 1.60 4.04 -15.98
C ALA A 133 0.89 4.84 -14.86
N PRO A 134 1.27 6.11 -14.64
CA PRO A 134 0.65 6.96 -13.61
C PRO A 134 -0.88 6.99 -13.69
N GLU A 135 -1.45 7.04 -14.90
CA GLU A 135 -2.89 7.00 -15.15
C GLU A 135 -3.54 5.75 -14.55
N LEU A 136 -2.89 4.60 -14.71
CA LEU A 136 -3.36 3.33 -14.18
C LEU A 136 -3.29 3.32 -12.66
N LEU A 137 -2.23 3.85 -12.06
CA LEU A 137 -2.14 4.01 -10.60
C LEU A 137 -3.22 4.93 -10.05
N MET A 138 -3.54 6.01 -10.78
CA MET A 138 -4.55 6.96 -10.36
C MET A 138 -5.97 6.40 -10.47
N SER A 139 -6.20 5.47 -11.42
CA SER A 139 -7.48 4.74 -11.52
C SER A 139 -7.76 3.80 -10.34
N LEU A 140 -6.74 3.46 -9.54
CA LEU A 140 -6.89 2.62 -8.34
C LEU A 140 -7.40 3.40 -7.12
N VAL A 141 -7.23 4.72 -7.10
CA VAL A 141 -7.60 5.59 -5.97
C VAL A 141 -9.12 5.68 -5.78
N PRO A 142 -9.92 5.96 -6.83
CA PRO A 142 -11.38 5.98 -6.71
C PRO A 142 -12.00 4.58 -6.71
N ALA A 143 -11.21 3.51 -6.88
CA ALA A 143 -11.73 2.16 -6.98
C ALA A 143 -12.22 1.63 -5.63
N GLU A 144 -13.50 1.24 -5.56
CA GLU A 144 -14.14 0.77 -4.33
C GLU A 144 -13.66 -0.62 -3.87
N ASP A 145 -13.15 -1.45 -4.80
CA ASP A 145 -12.67 -2.80 -4.47
C ASP A 145 -11.33 -2.82 -3.73
N ALA A 146 -10.63 -1.67 -3.63
CA ALA A 146 -9.42 -1.54 -2.84
C ALA A 146 -9.77 -0.91 -1.47
N PRO A 147 -9.41 -1.54 -0.33
CA PRO A 147 -9.71 -0.97 0.97
C PRO A 147 -8.92 0.33 1.19
N THR A 148 -9.56 1.29 1.83
CA THR A 148 -8.86 2.42 2.46
C THR A 148 -7.90 1.90 3.53
N VAL A 149 -6.98 2.76 3.99
CA VAL A 149 -6.09 2.43 5.10
C VAL A 149 -6.86 2.11 6.39
N GLU A 150 -7.97 2.81 6.64
CA GLU A 150 -8.84 2.56 7.80
C GLU A 150 -9.50 1.18 7.72
N GLU A 151 -10.17 0.88 6.59
CA GLU A 151 -10.79 -0.43 6.37
C GLU A 151 -9.77 -1.58 6.43
N PHE A 152 -8.56 -1.37 5.89
CA PHE A 152 -7.50 -2.36 5.97
C PHE A 152 -7.05 -2.62 7.41
N LEU A 153 -6.97 -1.60 8.27
CA LEU A 153 -6.64 -1.76 9.68
C LEU A 153 -7.75 -2.50 10.43
N ASP A 154 -9.02 -2.20 10.13
CA ASP A 154 -10.16 -2.91 10.70
C ASP A 154 -10.14 -4.39 10.32
N ILE A 155 -9.88 -4.71 9.05
CA ILE A 155 -9.73 -6.09 8.57
C ILE A 155 -8.55 -6.78 9.27
N PHE A 156 -7.44 -6.07 9.46
CA PHE A 156 -6.25 -6.63 10.09
C PHE A 156 -6.46 -6.94 11.57
N ASP A 157 -7.20 -6.09 12.29
CA ASP A 157 -7.48 -6.25 13.71
C ASP A 157 -8.69 -7.17 13.98
N ALA A 158 -9.48 -7.48 12.95
CA ALA A 158 -10.63 -8.37 13.06
C ALA A 158 -10.21 -9.78 13.51
N PRO A 159 -11.00 -10.44 14.37
CA PRO A 159 -10.74 -11.81 14.76
C PRO A 159 -10.84 -12.73 13.55
N VAL A 160 -9.81 -13.55 13.33
CA VAL A 160 -9.82 -14.57 12.27
C VAL A 160 -10.87 -15.62 12.62
N THR A 161 -12.01 -15.56 11.91
CA THR A 161 -13.06 -16.56 12.03
C THR A 161 -12.79 -17.64 10.98
N VAL A 162 -12.17 -18.74 11.40
CA VAL A 162 -11.96 -19.90 10.52
C VAL A 162 -13.21 -20.77 10.60
N GLU A 163 -14.08 -20.69 9.60
CA GLU A 163 -15.13 -21.69 9.43
C GLU A 163 -14.50 -22.97 8.86
N LEU A 164 -14.50 -24.06 9.61
CA LEU A 164 -13.98 -25.34 9.11
C LEU A 164 -15.07 -26.05 8.32
N ASP A 165 -14.74 -26.63 7.17
CA ASP A 165 -15.70 -27.44 6.39
C ASP A 165 -16.24 -28.64 7.19
N SER A 166 -15.48 -29.14 8.17
CA SER A 166 -15.93 -30.16 9.11
C SER A 166 -17.05 -29.69 10.06
N GLU A 167 -17.24 -28.39 10.23
CA GLU A 167 -18.34 -27.78 11.00
C GLU A 167 -19.60 -27.62 10.15
N LYS A 168 -19.44 -27.63 8.82
CA LYS A 168 -20.54 -27.61 7.82
C LYS A 168 -21.02 -29.03 7.48
N VAL A 169 -21.00 -29.96 8.44
CA VAL A 169 -21.55 -31.30 8.24
C VAL A 169 -23.05 -31.30 8.53
N TRP A 170 -23.81 -31.87 7.59
CA TRP A 170 -25.22 -32.17 7.80
C TRP A 170 -25.40 -33.60 8.35
N PRO A 171 -26.29 -33.82 9.33
CA PRO A 171 -27.02 -32.82 10.10
C PRO A 171 -26.10 -32.08 11.07
N MET A 172 -26.42 -30.80 11.33
CA MET A 172 -25.68 -29.98 12.28
C MET A 172 -25.65 -30.69 13.66
N PRO A 173 -24.46 -30.88 14.27
CA PRO A 173 -24.36 -31.53 15.57
C PRO A 173 -25.21 -30.79 16.62
N SER A 174 -25.97 -31.52 17.42
CA SER A 174 -26.72 -30.92 18.54
C SER A 174 -25.74 -30.31 19.54
N MET A 175 -26.03 -29.09 20.01
CA MET A 175 -25.29 -28.41 21.08
C MET A 175 -25.00 -29.37 22.24
N LEU A 176 -23.76 -29.39 22.71
CA LEU A 176 -23.37 -30.16 23.89
C LEU A 176 -24.24 -29.72 25.07
N LYS A 177 -24.96 -30.67 25.69
CA LYS A 177 -25.71 -30.38 26.92
C LYS A 177 -24.72 -30.00 28.02
N ALA A 178 -25.00 -28.90 28.71
CA ALA A 178 -24.28 -28.52 29.91
C ALA A 178 -24.29 -29.70 30.89
N TRP A 179 -23.11 -30.06 31.39
CA TRP A 179 -22.95 -31.07 32.42
C TRP A 179 -23.57 -30.52 33.72
N ASN A 180 -24.56 -31.22 34.26
CA ASN A 180 -25.08 -31.00 35.62
C ASN A 180 -24.19 -31.71 36.64
#